data_AF-A0A094MAL7-F1
#
_entry.id   AF-A0A094MAL7-F1
#
_cell.length_a   1.000
_cell.length_b   1.000
_cell.length_c   1.000
_cell.angle_alpha   90.00
_cell.angle_beta   90.00
_cell.angle_gamma   90.00
#
_symmetry.space_group_name_H-M   'P 1'
#
loop_
_entity.id
_entity.type
_entity.pdbx_description
1 polymer ?
#
loop_
_entity_poly.entity_id
_entity_poly.type
_entity_poly.pdbx_seq_one_letter_code
_entity_poly.pdbx_strand_id
1 'polypeptide(L)' 'MNLNAWITYKTNVRRKSKNISIRIDDLQISVDENNAMTKFTQSYSSSILKDKGTKTLELRKINNEWKIYREIM' A
#
# COMPACT_ATOMS: atom_id res chain seq x y z
N MET A 1 10.39 8.21 5.59
CA MET A 1 9.39 9.32 5.53
C MET A 1 8.49 9.23 6.75
N ASN A 2 8.13 10.34 7.40
CA ASN A 2 7.16 10.32 8.52
C ASN A 2 5.71 10.30 8.01
N LEU A 3 4.73 10.10 8.90
CA LEU A 3 3.32 9.96 8.53
C LEU A 3 2.78 11.18 7.76
N ASN A 4 3.05 12.40 8.23
CA ASN A 4 2.54 13.62 7.60
C ASN A 4 3.10 13.82 6.19
N ALA A 5 4.40 13.55 6.01
CA ALA A 5 5.04 13.59 4.70
C ALA A 5 4.47 12.51 3.77
N TRP A 6 4.19 11.32 4.29
CA TRP A 6 3.54 10.24 3.52
C TRP A 6 2.13 10.62 3.05
N ILE A 7 1.31 11.17 3.95
CA ILE A 7 -0.04 11.65 3.63
C ILE A 7 0.01 12.73 2.55
N THR A 8 0.90 13.72 2.72
CA THR A 8 1.05 14.83 1.77
C THR A 8 1.48 14.33 0.40
N TYR A 9 2.45 13.43 0.34
CA TYR A 9 2.93 12.84 -0.91
C TYR A 9 1.80 12.07 -1.62
N LYS A 10 1.14 11.13 -0.93
CA LYS A 10 0.07 10.31 -1.54
C LYS A 10 -1.13 11.17 -1.97
N THR A 11 -1.47 12.20 -1.21
CA THR A 11 -2.53 13.15 -1.55
C THR A 11 -2.20 13.92 -2.83
N ASN A 12 -0.95 14.39 -2.97
CA ASN A 12 -0.51 15.09 -4.17
C ASN A 12 -0.48 14.19 -5.41
N VAL A 13 -0.01 12.94 -5.28
CA VAL A 13 -0.03 11.96 -6.38
C VAL A 13 -1.47 11.68 -6.80
N ARG A 14 -2.37 11.43 -5.84
CA ARG A 14 -3.80 11.17 -6.12
C ARG A 14 -4.47 12.35 -6.81
N ARG A 15 -4.24 13.58 -6.34
CA ARG A 15 -4.84 14.80 -6.91
C ARG A 15 -4.47 15.01 -8.39
N LYS A 16 -3.25 14.65 -8.78
CA LYS A 16 -2.76 14.83 -10.15
C LYS A 16 -3.09 13.66 -11.08
N SER A 17 -3.40 12.49 -10.52
CA SER A 17 -3.65 11.26 -11.27
C SER A 17 -5.11 11.15 -11.69
N LYS A 18 -5.35 11.01 -13.00
CA LYS A 18 -6.67 10.67 -13.58
C LYS A 18 -6.66 9.22 -14.05
N ASN A 19 -7.84 8.64 -14.26
CA ASN A 19 -8.01 7.28 -14.81
C ASN A 19 -7.17 6.22 -14.06
N ILE A 20 -7.19 6.27 -12.73
CA ILE A 20 -6.39 5.38 -11.89
C ILE A 20 -6.93 3.95 -11.99
N SER A 21 -6.06 3.02 -12.37
CA SER A 21 -6.29 1.57 -12.34
C SER A 21 -5.20 0.94 -11.47
N ILE A 22 -5.62 0.10 -10.52
CA ILE A 22 -4.72 -0.64 -9.64
C ILE A 22 -5.11 -2.09 -9.74
N ARG A 23 -4.16 -2.93 -10.11
CA ARG A 23 -4.31 -4.39 -10.11
C ARG A 23 -3.36 -4.99 -9.07
N ILE A 24 -3.86 -5.98 -8.35
CA ILE A 24 -3.11 -6.76 -7.37
C ILE A 24 -3.09 -8.19 -7.88
N ASP A 25 -1.89 -8.78 -7.95
CA ASP A 25 -1.67 -10.16 -8.32
C ASP A 25 -0.78 -10.83 -7.23
N ASP A 26 -0.80 -12.17 -7.17
CA ASP A 26 0.04 -12.98 -6.27
C ASP A 26 -0.04 -12.62 -4.78
N LEU A 27 -1.25 -12.32 -4.28
CA LEU A 27 -1.45 -11.95 -2.88
C LEU A 27 -1.14 -13.11 -1.94
N GLN A 28 -0.15 -12.90 -1.07
CA GLN A 28 0.22 -13.79 0.01
C GLN A 28 -0.02 -13.09 1.34
N ILE A 29 -0.57 -13.82 2.31
CA ILE A 29 -0.90 -13.30 3.64
C ILE A 29 -0.34 -14.26 4.68
N SER A 30 0.40 -13.73 5.66
CA SER A 30 0.83 -14.44 6.85
C SER A 30 0.37 -13.68 8.09
N VAL A 31 -0.23 -14.38 9.05
CA VAL A 31 -0.76 -13.78 10.28
C VAL A 31 -0.08 -14.45 11.47
N ASP A 32 0.34 -13.62 12.43
CA ASP A 32 0.96 -14.02 13.69
C ASP A 32 0.36 -13.17 14.82
N GLU A 33 -0.62 -13.74 15.54
CA GLU A 33 -1.39 -13.08 16.60
C GLU A 33 -1.96 -11.71 16.18
N ASN A 34 -1.30 -10.64 16.64
CA ASN A 34 -1.66 -9.25 16.40
C ASN A 34 -0.83 -8.60 15.29
N ASN A 35 -0.05 -9.37 14.55
CA ASN A 35 0.73 -8.94 13.40
C ASN A 35 0.25 -9.67 12.15
N ALA A 36 0.30 -9.00 11.01
CA ALA A 36 0.13 -9.64 9.72
C ALA A 36 1.10 -9.04 8.72
N MET A 37 1.49 -9.84 7.73
CA MET A 37 2.28 -9.38 6.61
C MET A 37 1.56 -9.79 5.34
N THR A 38 1.43 -8.86 4.41
CA THR A 38 0.93 -9.14 3.06
C THR A 38 1.99 -8.80 2.04
N LYS A 39 2.16 -9.68 1.06
CA LYS A 39 3.07 -9.47 -0.07
C LYS A 39 2.29 -9.70 -1.35
N PHE A 40 2.40 -8.77 -2.30
CA PHE A 40 1.67 -8.85 -3.56
C PHE A 40 2.36 -8.06 -4.67
N THR A 41 2.09 -8.40 -5.92
CA THR A 41 2.49 -7.59 -7.07
C THR A 41 1.44 -6.52 -7.32
N GLN A 42 1.83 -5.24 -7.29
CA GLN A 42 0.97 -4.12 -7.63
C GLN A 42 1.30 -3.65 -9.04
N SER A 43 0.30 -3.61 -9.92
CA SER A 43 0.37 -2.88 -11.20
C SER A 43 -0.49 -1.62 -11.08
N TYR A 44 0.16 -0.47 -10.99
CA TYR A 44 -0.46 0.85 -10.92
C TYR A 44 -0.40 1.54 -12.27
N SER A 45 -1.53 2.09 -12.73
CA SER A 45 -1.59 2.94 -13.92
C SER A 45 -2.48 4.14 -13.67
N SER A 46 -2.07 5.30 -14.12
CA SER A 46 -2.85 6.53 -14.18
C SER A 46 -2.48 7.33 -15.42
N SER A 47 -3.10 8.49 -15.58
CA SER A 47 -2.76 9.44 -16.65
C SER A 47 -1.33 9.97 -16.59
N ILE A 48 -0.65 9.88 -15.44
CA ILE A 48 0.69 10.46 -15.22
C ILE A 48 1.75 9.46 -14.74
N LEU A 49 1.35 8.27 -14.31
CA LEU A 49 2.24 7.29 -13.71
C LEU A 49 1.84 5.87 -14.11
N LYS A 50 2.82 5.07 -14.52
CA LYS A 50 2.69 3.63 -14.65
C LYS A 50 3.83 2.99 -13.87
N ASP A 51 3.48 2.07 -12.98
CA ASP A 51 4.44 1.41 -12.10
C ASP A 51 4.01 -0.05 -11.86
N LYS A 52 4.98 -0.95 -11.79
CA LYS A 52 4.75 -2.35 -11.46
C LYS A 52 5.85 -2.83 -10.54
N GLY A 53 5.48 -3.30 -9.35
CA GLY A 53 6.43 -3.70 -8.33
C GLY A 53 5.83 -4.65 -7.30
N THR A 54 6.71 -5.30 -6.54
CA THR A 54 6.30 -6.11 -5.39
C THR A 54 6.12 -5.19 -4.19
N LYS A 55 5.01 -5.33 -3.48
CA LYS A 55 4.70 -4.52 -2.33
C LYS A 55 4.53 -5.40 -1.11
N THR A 56 5.07 -4.98 0.02
CA THR A 56 4.89 -5.63 1.31
C THR A 56 4.23 -4.67 2.28
N LEU A 57 3.14 -5.08 2.93
CA LEU A 57 2.52 -4.35 4.03
C LEU A 57 2.71 -5.15 5.32
N GLU A 58 3.23 -4.49 6.35
CA GLU A 58 3.16 -4.98 7.72
C GLU A 58 1.96 -4.34 8.39
N LEU A 59 1.07 -5.16 8.96
CA LEU A 59 -0.11 -4.73 9.68
C LEU A 59 -0.02 -5.10 11.15
N ARG A 60 -0.64 -4.27 11.99
CA ARG A 60 -0.84 -4.54 13.41
C ARG A 60 -2.29 -4.43 13.79
N LYS A 61 -2.75 -5.35 14.63
CA LYS A 61 -4.09 -5.32 15.22
C LYS A 61 -4.08 -4.42 16.45
N ILE A 62 -4.78 -3.30 16.39
CA ILE A 62 -4.88 -2.30 17.46
C ILE A 62 -6.36 -2.03 17.70
N ASN A 63 -6.83 -2.20 18.93
CA ASN A 63 -8.25 -2.05 19.30
C ASN A 63 -9.18 -2.88 18.40
N ASN A 64 -8.78 -4.12 18.13
CA ASN A 64 -9.48 -5.06 17.24
C ASN A 64 -9.55 -4.67 15.76
N GLU A 65 -8.79 -3.66 15.32
CA GLU A 65 -8.70 -3.22 13.91
C GLU A 65 -7.30 -3.46 13.34
N TRP A 66 -7.21 -3.93 12.09
CA TRP A 66 -5.93 -4.02 11.39
C TRP A 66 -5.53 -2.66 10.82
N LYS A 67 -4.34 -2.18 11.20
CA LYS A 67 -3.77 -0.93 10.71
C LYS A 67 -2.46 -1.20 9.99
N ILE A 68 -2.21 -0.47 8.91
CA ILE A 68 -0.93 -0.53 8.21
C ILE A 68 0.12 0.11 9.11
N TYR A 69 1.08 -0.69 9.56
CA TYR A 69 2.20 -0.25 10.37
C TYR A 69 3.36 0.18 9.46
N ARG A 70 3.66 -0.59 8.40
CA ARG A 70 4.69 -0.27 7.40
C ARG A 70 4.28 -0.66 5.99
N GLU A 71 4.75 0.13 5.02
CA GLU A 71 4.63 -0.09 3.57
C GLU A 71 6.05 -0.14 2.99
N ILE A 72 6.39 -1.23 2.31
CA ILE A 72 7.71 -1.49 1.70
C ILE A 72 7.49 -1.81 0.22
N MET A 73 8.32 -1.22 -0.65
CA MET A 73 8.31 -1.37 -2.11
C MET A 73 9.52 -2.16 -2.58
#